data_AF-A0A967VX74-F1
#
_entry.id   AF-A0A967VX74-F1
#
_cell.length_a   1.000
_cell.length_b   1.000
_cell.length_c   1.000
_cell.angle_alpha   90.00
_cell.angle_beta   90.00
_cell.angle_gamma   90.00
#
_symmetry.space_group_name_H-M   'P 1'
#
loop_
_entity.id
_entity.type
_entity.pdbx_description
1 polymer ?
#
loop_
_entity_poly.entity_id
_entity_poly.type
_entity_poly.pdbx_seq_one_letter_code
_entity_poly.pdbx_strand_id
1 'polypeptide(L)' 'PGKLADLVVLAGDLTADASMIRAVTLVFKDGIGYDSAKLIESTKGLVGVR' A
#
# COMPACT_ATOMS: atom_id res chain seq x y z
N PRO A 1 -6.31 21.47 -13.53
CA PRO A 1 -6.23 21.03 -12.11
C PRO A 1 -5.92 19.53 -12.03
N GLY A 2 -4.80 19.15 -11.43
CA GLY A 2 -4.40 17.75 -11.25
C GLY A 2 -5.14 17.07 -10.09
N LYS A 3 -5.06 15.75 -10.00
CA LYS A 3 -5.49 14.97 -8.83
C LYS A 3 -4.31 14.78 -7.89
N LEU A 4 -4.57 14.63 -6.59
CA LEU A 4 -3.55 14.16 -5.65
C LEU A 4 -3.10 12.76 -6.09
N ALA A 5 -1.79 12.54 -6.12
CA ALA A 5 -1.17 11.28 -6.55
C ALA A 5 -1.17 10.26 -5.40
N ASP A 6 -2.36 9.99 -4.87
CA ASP A 6 -2.59 8.99 -3.85
C ASP A 6 -3.11 7.72 -4.55
N LEU A 7 -2.22 6.76 -4.74
CA LEU A 7 -2.55 5.50 -5.41
C LEU A 7 -1.66 4.36 -4.91
N VAL A 8 -2.14 3.14 -5.11
CA VAL A 8 -1.42 1.93 -4.73
C VAL A 8 -1.27 1.02 -5.94
N VAL A 9 -0.14 0.30 -6.00
CA VAL A 9 0.09 -0.76 -6.98
C VAL A 9 -0.11 -2.10 -6.28
N LEU A 10 -1.00 -2.91 -6.85
CA LEU A 10 -1.29 -4.27 -6.38
C LEU A 10 -0.68 -5.28 -7.35
N ALA A 11 -0.15 -6.38 -6.81
CA ALA A 11 0.25 -7.53 -7.61
C ALA A 11 -0.94 -8.49 -7.77
N GLY A 12 -1.74 -8.28 -8.82
CA GLY A 12 -2.90 -9.12 -9.12
C GLY A 12 -4.06 -8.32 -9.71
N ASP A 13 -5.15 -9.02 -10.01
CA ASP A 13 -6.38 -8.43 -10.51
C ASP A 13 -7.44 -8.36 -9.40
N LEU A 14 -7.75 -7.14 -8.96
CA LEU A 14 -8.74 -6.90 -7.91
C LEU A 14 -10.18 -7.18 -8.37
N THR A 15 -10.43 -7.15 -9.68
CA THR A 15 -11.76 -7.43 -10.25
C THR A 15 -12.06 -8.93 -10.28
N ALA A 16 -11.02 -9.75 -10.39
CA ALA A 16 -11.11 -11.21 -10.34
C ALA A 16 -11.08 -11.75 -8.91
N ASP A 17 -10.29 -11.13 -8.02
CA ASP A 17 -10.18 -11.54 -6.61
C ASP A 17 -9.99 -10.32 -5.68
N ALA A 18 -10.99 -10.07 -4.84
CA ALA A 18 -10.95 -8.99 -3.85
C ALA A 18 -9.84 -9.17 -2.79
N SER A 19 -9.32 -10.40 -2.59
CA SER A 19 -8.23 -10.67 -1.66
C SER A 19 -6.92 -9.98 -2.06
N MET A 20 -6.77 -9.66 -3.36
CA MET A 20 -5.60 -8.98 -3.94
C MET A 20 -5.37 -7.58 -3.36
N ILE A 21 -6.35 -7.00 -2.66
CA ILE A 21 -6.17 -5.74 -1.92
C ILE A 21 -5.03 -5.81 -0.89
N ARG A 22 -4.65 -7.02 -0.43
CA ARG A 22 -3.55 -7.23 0.52
C ARG A 22 -2.19 -7.39 -0.18
N ALA A 23 -2.16 -7.57 -1.50
CA ALA A 23 -0.95 -7.77 -2.29
C ALA A 23 -0.35 -6.44 -2.77
N VAL A 24 -0.30 -5.44 -1.88
CA VAL A 24 0.24 -4.10 -2.19
C VAL A 24 1.76 -4.17 -2.30
N THR A 25 2.31 -3.66 -3.39
CA THR A 25 3.76 -3.61 -3.63
C THR A 25 4.33 -2.20 -3.47
N LEU A 26 3.61 -1.18 -3.95
CA LEU A 26 4.05 0.21 -3.91
C LEU A 26 2.90 1.13 -3.51
N VAL A 27 3.17 2.09 -2.63
CA VAL A 27 2.22 3.14 -2.24
C VAL A 27 2.76 4.47 -2.70
N PHE A 28 1.97 5.26 -3.41
CA PHE A 28 2.24 6.68 -3.62
C PHE A 28 1.35 7.48 -2.69
N LYS A 29 1.98 8.40 -1.95
CA LYS A 29 1.29 9.38 -1.12
C LYS A 29 1.91 10.74 -1.37
N ASP A 30 1.09 11.73 -1.70
CA ASP A 30 1.56 13.09 -2.03
C ASP A 30 2.66 13.11 -3.11
N GLY A 31 2.67 12.12 -4.01
CA GLY A 31 3.67 11.96 -5.07
C GLY A 31 4.98 11.27 -4.66
N ILE A 32 5.13 10.84 -3.41
CA ILE A 32 6.29 10.08 -2.94
C ILE A 32 5.98 8.59 -2.97
N GLY A 33 6.85 7.79 -3.59
CA GLY A 33 6.74 6.33 -3.66
C GLY A 33 7.36 5.65 -2.43
N TYR A 34 6.60 4.74 -1.81
CA TYR A 34 7.00 3.97 -0.64
C TYR A 34 6.93 2.46 -0.93
N ASP A 35 7.99 1.75 -0.57
CA ASP A 35 8.02 0.28 -0.58
C ASP A 35 7.12 -0.27 0.54
N SER A 36 6.08 -1.01 0.15
CA SER A 36 5.05 -1.49 1.08
C SER A 36 5.61 -2.52 2.07
N ALA A 37 6.57 -3.34 1.64
CA ALA A 37 7.17 -4.36 2.51
C ALA A 37 7.96 -3.70 3.65
N LYS A 38 8.72 -2.64 3.35
CA LYS A 38 9.47 -1.88 4.35
C LYS A 38 8.57 -1.15 5.34
N LEU A 39 7.43 -0.62 4.88
CA LEU A 39 6.45 0.02 5.77
C LEU A 39 5.79 -0.99 6.72
N ILE A 40 5.42 -2.17 6.21
CA ILE A 40 4.86 -3.23 7.03
C ILE A 40 5.91 -3.73 8.05
N GLU A 41 7.16 -3.88 7.62
CA GLU A 41 8.26 -4.25 8.53
C GLU A 41 8.49 -3.20 9.62
N SER A 42 8.49 -1.91 9.27
CA SER A 42 8.60 -0.80 10.23
C SER A 42 7.47 -0.74 11.26
N THR A 43 6.35 -1.43 11.02
CA THR A 43 5.21 -1.47 11.94
C THR A 43 5.10 -2.77 12.73
N LYS A 44 5.85 -3.82 12.36
CA LYS A 44 5.95 -5.08 13.13
C LYS A 44 6.61 -4.79 14.49
N GLY A 45 5.81 -4.83 15.55
CA GLY A 45 6.23 -4.52 16.93
C GLY A 45 5.50 -3.34 17.57
N LEU A 46 4.79 -2.52 16.78
CA LEU A 46 3.92 -1.43 17.27
C LEU A 46 2.43 -1.80 17.19
N VAL A 47 2.09 -2.90 16.50
CA VAL A 47 0.73 -3.42 16.40
C VAL A 47 0.28 -4.08 17.71
N GLY A 48 -0.75 -3.53 18.36
CA GLY A 48 -1.35 -4.07 19.59
C GLY A 48 -1.00 -3.37 20.90
N VAL A 49 -0.30 -2.22 20.86
CA VAL A 49 0.12 -1.47 22.08
C VAL A 49 -0.73 -0.21 22.35
N ARG A 50 -1.92 -0.09 21.76
CA ARG A 50 -2.86 1.00 22.05
C ARG A 50 -4.30 0.53 21.99
#